data_AF-A0A943YQQ8-F1
#
_entry.id   AF-A0A943YQQ8-F1
#
_cell.length_a   1.000
_cell.length_b   1.000
_cell.length_c   1.000
_cell.angle_alpha   90.00
_cell.angle_beta   90.00
_cell.angle_gamma   90.00
#
_symmetry.space_group_name_H-M   'P 1'
#
loop_
_entity.id
_entity.type
_entity.pdbx_description
1 polymer ?
#
loop_
_entity_poly.entity_id
_entity_poly.type
_entity_poly.pdbx_seq_one_letter_code
_entity_poly.pdbx_strand_id
1 'polypeptide(L)'
;NHSATHPHMSKLSDAQIREELKRCSDLVQSVTGKPTTLFRPPYGEYNDEVVRISREEGYECIQWNVDSLDWKNISAEDMVRRCTKAVNPGDIVLFHNDSKYILQALPQILEYYQQAGYRIIPISELLLEGDTWIDHAGTQHLATPAPSAAEKETDIESKKIEQ
;
A
#
# COMPACT_ATOMS: atom_id res chain seq x y z
N ASN A 1 -5.06 5.16 -9.08
CA ASN A 1 -4.78 6.46 -9.72
C ASN A 1 -3.31 6.78 -9.51
N HIS A 2 -2.58 7.24 -10.54
CA HIS A 2 -1.17 7.63 -10.44
C HIS A 2 -0.89 8.98 -11.15
N SER A 3 -1.89 9.88 -11.09
CA SER A 3 -2.00 11.14 -11.86
C SER A 3 -2.15 10.92 -13.37
N ALA A 4 -2.44 11.99 -14.11
CA ALA A 4 -2.68 11.94 -15.55
C ALA A 4 -1.39 12.13 -16.35
N THR A 5 -0.43 12.92 -15.84
CA THR A 5 0.78 13.30 -16.57
C THR A 5 2.09 13.04 -15.82
N HIS A 6 2.02 12.36 -14.67
CA HIS A 6 3.17 12.05 -13.81
C HIS A 6 3.98 13.29 -13.34
N PRO A 7 3.34 14.39 -12.86
CA PRO A 7 4.06 15.57 -12.40
C PRO A 7 4.57 15.42 -10.96
N HIS A 8 5.44 16.35 -10.55
CA HIS A 8 5.79 16.55 -9.13
C HIS A 8 4.61 17.18 -8.37
N MET A 9 3.71 16.33 -7.83
CA MET A 9 2.43 16.74 -7.25
C MET A 9 2.56 17.80 -6.15
N SER A 10 3.61 17.75 -5.35
CA SER A 10 3.87 18.69 -4.24
C SER A 10 4.21 20.11 -4.69
N LYS A 11 4.44 20.33 -6.00
CA LYS A 11 4.71 21.64 -6.61
C LYS A 11 3.50 22.23 -7.34
N LEU A 12 2.37 21.53 -7.34
CA LEU A 12 1.15 21.96 -8.01
C LEU A 12 0.23 22.72 -7.04
N SER A 13 -0.60 23.61 -7.60
CA SER A 13 -1.70 24.20 -6.85
C SER A 13 -2.84 23.20 -6.62
N ASP A 14 -3.71 23.48 -5.64
CA ASP A 14 -4.89 22.66 -5.32
C ASP A 14 -5.70 22.28 -6.58
N ALA A 15 -6.05 23.27 -7.40
CA ALA A 15 -6.80 23.06 -8.64
C ALA A 15 -6.07 22.13 -9.64
N GLN A 16 -4.74 22.22 -9.73
CA GLN A 16 -3.95 21.36 -10.61
C GLN A 16 -3.87 19.92 -10.08
N ILE A 17 -3.78 19.74 -8.76
CA ILE A 17 -3.81 18.42 -8.12
C ILE A 17 -5.14 17.73 -8.42
N ARG A 18 -6.28 18.42 -8.22
CA ARG A 18 -7.61 17.88 -8.51
C ARG A 18 -7.78 17.52 -9.98
N GLU A 19 -7.29 18.36 -10.89
CA GLU A 19 -7.36 18.08 -12.33
C GLU A 19 -6.57 16.82 -12.70
N GLU A 20 -5.35 16.65 -12.17
CA GLU A 20 -4.53 15.45 -12.39
C GLU A 20 -5.21 14.18 -11.87
N LEU A 21 -5.83 14.24 -10.70
CA LEU A 21 -6.59 13.13 -10.12
C LEU A 21 -7.82 12.81 -10.98
N LYS A 22 -8.64 13.83 -11.25
CA LYS A 22 -9.92 13.68 -11.97
C LYS A 22 -9.70 13.12 -13.37
N ARG A 23 -8.79 13.72 -14.15
CA ARG A 23 -8.53 13.31 -15.54
C ARG A 23 -8.06 11.85 -15.62
N CYS A 24 -7.23 11.41 -14.68
CA CYS A 24 -6.79 10.01 -14.61
C CYS A 24 -7.97 9.09 -14.23
N SER A 25 -8.78 9.47 -13.24
CA SER A 25 -9.93 8.68 -12.80
C SER A 25 -10.98 8.52 -13.90
N ASP A 26 -11.34 9.61 -14.58
CA ASP A 26 -12.29 9.61 -15.69
C ASP A 26 -11.83 8.66 -16.81
N LEU A 27 -10.53 8.72 -17.16
CA LEU A 27 -9.96 7.83 -18.17
C LEU A 27 -10.03 6.37 -17.74
N VAL A 28 -9.61 6.04 -16.52
CA VAL A 28 -9.67 4.67 -16.00
C VAL A 28 -11.11 4.16 -15.94
N GLN A 29 -12.05 4.98 -15.47
CA GLN A 29 -13.46 4.62 -15.41
C GLN A 29 -14.06 4.41 -16.81
N SER A 30 -13.69 5.23 -17.80
CA SER A 30 -14.17 5.07 -19.17
C SER A 30 -13.75 3.75 -19.81
N VAL A 31 -12.57 3.24 -19.46
CA VAL A 31 -12.01 1.99 -20.01
C VAL A 31 -12.46 0.77 -19.21
N THR A 32 -12.56 0.88 -17.89
CA THR A 32 -12.77 -0.27 -16.99
C THR A 32 -14.19 -0.36 -16.43
N GLY A 33 -14.98 0.69 -16.53
CA GLY A 33 -16.29 0.83 -15.90
C GLY A 33 -16.24 1.03 -14.38
N LYS A 34 -15.05 1.16 -13.78
CA LYS A 34 -14.86 1.25 -12.32
C LYS A 34 -14.12 2.54 -11.94
N PRO A 35 -14.58 3.27 -10.90
CA PRO A 35 -13.85 4.41 -10.38
C PRO A 35 -12.56 3.95 -9.68
N THR A 36 -11.61 4.87 -9.52
CA THR A 36 -10.41 4.64 -8.71
C THR A 36 -10.61 5.21 -7.30
N THR A 37 -10.17 4.48 -6.28
CA THR A 37 -10.28 4.91 -4.85
C THR A 37 -8.92 5.03 -4.15
N LEU A 38 -7.86 4.57 -4.80
CA LEU A 38 -6.50 4.65 -4.29
C LEU A 38 -5.66 5.57 -5.18
N PHE A 39 -4.85 6.39 -4.56
CA PHE A 39 -3.88 7.25 -5.23
C PHE A 39 -2.47 6.97 -4.72
N ARG A 40 -1.51 6.88 -5.64
CA ARG A 40 -0.08 6.95 -5.31
C ARG A 40 0.47 8.18 -6.01
N PRO A 41 1.14 9.12 -5.33
CA PRO A 41 1.75 10.24 -6.02
C PRO A 41 2.98 9.78 -6.83
N PRO A 42 3.18 10.32 -8.05
CA PRO A 42 4.43 10.18 -8.80
C PRO A 42 5.67 10.43 -7.95
N TYR A 43 6.74 9.66 -8.22
CA TYR A 43 8.01 9.72 -7.50
C TYR A 43 7.94 9.41 -6.00
N GLY A 44 6.77 9.02 -5.47
CA GLY A 44 6.54 8.94 -4.04
C GLY A 44 6.54 10.31 -3.34
N GLU A 45 6.45 11.41 -4.08
CA GLU A 45 6.50 12.77 -3.54
C GLU A 45 5.13 13.23 -3.01
N TYR A 46 5.05 13.54 -1.73
CA TYR A 46 3.84 14.07 -1.11
C TYR A 46 4.18 15.15 -0.07
N ASN A 47 3.17 15.93 0.26
CA ASN A 47 3.12 16.83 1.40
C ASN A 47 1.69 16.83 1.98
N ASP A 48 1.46 17.57 3.06
CA ASP A 48 0.15 17.63 3.71
C ASP A 48 -0.96 18.08 2.75
N GLU A 49 -0.65 18.99 1.81
CA GLU A 49 -1.61 19.48 0.82
C GLU A 49 -2.03 18.39 -0.17
N VAL A 50 -1.07 17.65 -0.75
CA VAL A 50 -1.35 16.52 -1.65
C VAL A 50 -2.20 15.46 -0.94
N VAL A 51 -1.86 15.11 0.29
CA VAL A 51 -2.61 14.10 1.07
C VAL A 51 -4.02 14.59 1.39
N ARG A 52 -4.16 15.84 1.88
CA ARG A 52 -5.46 16.44 2.20
C ARG A 52 -6.37 16.47 0.98
N ILE A 53 -5.90 17.00 -0.15
CA ILE A 53 -6.69 17.12 -1.38
C ILE A 53 -7.08 15.74 -1.91
N SER A 54 -6.15 14.78 -1.90
CA SER A 54 -6.46 13.41 -2.34
C SER A 54 -7.59 12.81 -1.52
N ARG A 55 -7.58 12.99 -0.19
CA ARG A 55 -8.66 12.52 0.70
C ARG A 55 -9.97 13.27 0.50
N GLU A 56 -9.95 14.57 0.25
CA GLU A 56 -11.14 15.36 -0.10
C GLU A 56 -11.78 14.89 -1.41
N GLU A 57 -10.97 14.43 -2.37
CA GLU A 57 -11.41 13.80 -3.62
C GLU A 57 -11.76 12.30 -3.47
N GLY A 58 -11.78 11.77 -2.24
CA GLY A 58 -12.17 10.38 -1.96
C GLY A 58 -11.09 9.33 -2.21
N TYR A 59 -9.81 9.74 -2.28
CA TYR A 59 -8.67 8.82 -2.41
C TYR A 59 -7.96 8.57 -1.08
N GLU A 60 -7.57 7.32 -0.84
CA GLU A 60 -6.50 7.03 0.12
C GLU A 60 -5.14 7.03 -0.56
N CYS A 61 -4.16 7.69 0.06
CA CYS A 61 -2.79 7.80 -0.45
C CYS A 61 -1.95 6.59 -0.03
N ILE A 62 -1.38 5.88 -1.01
CA ILE A 62 -0.64 4.64 -0.79
C ILE A 62 0.81 4.78 -1.24
N GLN A 63 1.75 4.47 -0.34
CA GLN A 63 3.18 4.37 -0.63
C GLN A 63 3.63 2.90 -0.77
N TRP A 64 4.91 2.65 -0.53
CA TRP A 64 5.54 1.34 -0.45
C TRP A 64 6.64 1.39 0.60
N ASN A 65 7.03 0.23 1.12
CA ASN A 65 8.15 0.10 2.05
C ASN A 65 9.25 -0.83 1.53
N VAL A 66 8.98 -1.60 0.47
CA VAL A 66 9.99 -2.39 -0.25
C VAL A 66 10.11 -1.89 -1.69
N ASP A 67 11.26 -1.32 -2.04
CA ASP A 67 11.55 -0.82 -3.40
C ASP A 67 12.44 -1.81 -4.16
N SER A 68 11.93 -2.34 -5.27
CA SER A 68 12.68 -3.25 -6.15
C SER A 68 13.86 -2.58 -6.85
N LEU A 69 13.83 -1.25 -7.02
CA LEU A 69 14.77 -0.48 -7.84
C LEU A 69 14.87 -0.94 -9.29
N ASP A 70 13.82 -1.58 -9.81
CA ASP A 70 13.76 -2.10 -11.17
C ASP A 70 13.96 -1.02 -12.25
N TRP A 71 13.50 0.21 -11.98
CA TRP A 71 13.72 1.40 -12.79
C TRP A 71 15.21 1.78 -12.98
N LYS A 72 16.12 1.26 -12.14
CA LYS A 72 17.58 1.47 -12.28
C LYS A 72 18.25 0.46 -13.22
N ASN A 73 17.51 -0.43 -13.87
CA ASN A 73 18.05 -1.51 -14.72
C ASN A 73 19.04 -2.43 -13.98
N ILE A 74 18.84 -2.65 -12.68
CA ILE A 74 19.61 -3.64 -11.93
C ILE A 74 19.31 -5.06 -12.40
N SER A 75 20.18 -6.01 -12.08
CA SER A 75 19.98 -7.40 -12.51
C SER A 75 18.72 -8.02 -11.89
N ALA A 76 18.18 -9.07 -12.54
CA ALA A 76 17.08 -9.83 -11.99
C ALA A 76 17.40 -10.44 -10.62
N GLU A 77 18.63 -10.94 -10.43
CA GLU A 77 19.10 -11.48 -9.16
C GLU A 77 19.13 -10.41 -8.06
N ASP A 78 19.57 -9.20 -8.37
CA ASP A 78 19.57 -8.10 -7.41
C ASP A 78 18.13 -7.71 -7.02
N MET A 79 17.20 -7.65 -7.97
CA MET A 79 15.78 -7.41 -7.67
C MET A 79 15.21 -8.49 -6.75
N VAL A 80 15.42 -9.78 -7.09
CA VAL A 80 14.97 -10.91 -6.27
C VAL A 80 15.51 -10.76 -4.86
N ARG A 81 16.83 -10.60 -4.70
CA ARG A 81 17.47 -10.47 -3.39
C ARG A 81 16.92 -9.29 -2.59
N ARG A 82 16.66 -8.14 -3.21
CA ARG A 82 16.09 -6.97 -2.52
C ARG A 82 14.67 -7.23 -2.04
N CYS A 83 13.84 -7.85 -2.88
CA CYS A 83 12.43 -8.07 -2.59
C CYS A 83 12.19 -9.25 -1.65
N THR A 84 13.14 -10.17 -1.47
CA THR A 84 12.97 -11.36 -0.63
C THR A 84 13.75 -11.33 0.68
N LYS A 85 14.82 -10.53 0.81
CA LYS A 85 15.70 -10.56 1.99
C LYS A 85 15.03 -10.21 3.32
N ALA A 86 14.04 -9.31 3.32
CA ALA A 86 13.44 -8.78 4.55
C ALA A 86 11.97 -8.39 4.36
N VAL A 87 11.23 -9.16 3.56
CA VAL A 87 9.77 -8.96 3.43
C VAL A 87 9.07 -9.40 4.72
N ASN A 88 8.08 -8.63 5.15
CA ASN A 88 7.24 -8.91 6.32
C ASN A 88 5.77 -8.95 5.93
N PRO A 89 4.90 -9.60 6.73
CA PRO A 89 3.45 -9.50 6.56
C PRO A 89 3.02 -8.03 6.57
N GLY A 90 2.30 -7.62 5.54
CA GLY A 90 1.82 -6.25 5.37
C GLY A 90 2.67 -5.37 4.47
N ASP A 91 3.82 -5.84 3.99
CA ASP A 91 4.67 -5.08 3.09
C ASP A 91 4.01 -4.81 1.73
N ILE A 92 4.24 -3.60 1.22
CA ILE A 92 3.89 -3.19 -0.13
C ILE A 92 5.19 -3.08 -0.94
N VAL A 93 5.29 -3.89 -1.99
CA VAL A 93 6.47 -3.97 -2.86
C VAL A 93 6.24 -3.19 -4.15
N LEU A 94 7.14 -2.25 -4.47
CA LEU A 94 7.05 -1.42 -5.68
C LEU A 94 7.79 -2.05 -6.87
N PHE A 95 7.08 -2.10 -8.01
CA PHE A 95 7.62 -2.42 -9.33
C PHE A 95 7.04 -1.47 -10.38
N HIS A 96 7.70 -1.37 -11.52
CA HIS A 96 7.27 -0.67 -12.72
C HIS A 96 6.97 -1.69 -13.84
N ASN A 97 6.03 -1.37 -14.71
CA ASN A 97 5.56 -2.28 -15.77
C ASN A 97 6.43 -2.29 -17.03
N ASP A 98 7.45 -1.43 -17.11
CA ASP A 98 8.34 -1.25 -18.26
C ASP A 98 9.82 -1.47 -17.94
N SER A 99 10.15 -2.00 -16.75
CA SER A 99 11.54 -2.21 -16.36
C SER A 99 12.18 -3.41 -17.06
N LYS A 100 13.47 -3.26 -17.43
CA LYS A 100 14.18 -4.13 -18.37
C LYS A 100 14.18 -5.62 -18.01
N TYR A 101 14.23 -5.95 -16.72
CA TYR A 101 14.43 -7.32 -16.23
C TYR A 101 13.24 -7.86 -15.41
N ILE A 102 12.09 -7.17 -15.40
CA ILE A 102 10.94 -7.55 -14.55
C ILE A 102 10.40 -8.93 -14.87
N LEU A 103 10.38 -9.30 -16.16
CA LEU A 103 9.86 -10.60 -16.60
C LEU A 103 10.73 -11.77 -16.15
N GLN A 104 12.01 -11.54 -15.79
CA GLN A 104 12.84 -12.59 -15.19
C GLN A 104 12.75 -12.60 -13.65
N ALA A 105 12.64 -11.43 -13.00
CA ALA A 105 12.65 -11.34 -11.55
C ALA A 105 11.29 -11.61 -10.89
N LEU A 106 10.20 -11.04 -11.44
CA LEU A 106 8.89 -11.10 -10.81
C LEU A 106 8.41 -12.54 -10.56
N PRO A 107 8.53 -13.51 -11.51
CA PRO A 107 8.13 -14.89 -11.24
C PRO A 107 8.84 -15.52 -10.04
N GLN A 108 10.15 -15.28 -9.90
CA GLN A 108 10.95 -15.82 -8.79
C GLN A 108 10.56 -15.18 -7.45
N ILE A 109 10.25 -13.88 -7.45
CA ILE A 109 9.79 -13.15 -6.26
C ILE A 109 8.43 -13.70 -5.81
N LEU A 110 7.49 -13.86 -6.74
CA LEU A 110 6.16 -14.40 -6.45
C LEU A 110 6.24 -15.85 -5.93
N GLU A 111 7.08 -16.68 -6.54
CA GLU A 111 7.33 -18.06 -6.09
C GLU A 111 7.89 -18.09 -4.67
N TYR A 112 8.89 -17.25 -4.37
CA TYR A 112 9.42 -17.14 -3.01
C TYR A 112 8.34 -16.76 -2.00
N TYR A 113 7.50 -15.76 -2.31
CA TYR A 113 6.43 -15.34 -1.40
C TYR A 113 5.43 -16.47 -1.13
N GLN A 114 5.03 -17.20 -2.17
CA GLN A 114 4.12 -18.34 -2.03
C GLN A 114 4.73 -19.47 -1.18
N GLN A 115 6.01 -19.81 -1.42
CA GLN A 115 6.72 -20.84 -0.65
C GLN A 115 6.93 -20.45 0.82
N ALA A 116 7.12 -19.15 1.09
CA ALA A 116 7.22 -18.61 2.44
C ALA A 116 5.86 -18.45 3.15
N GLY A 117 4.74 -18.79 2.49
CA GLY A 117 3.39 -18.76 3.07
C GLY A 117 2.70 -17.40 3.01
N TYR A 118 3.24 -16.44 2.26
CA TYR A 118 2.58 -15.15 2.04
C TYR A 118 1.41 -15.27 1.05
N ARG A 119 0.36 -14.49 1.31
CA ARG A 119 -0.70 -14.24 0.33
C ARG A 119 -0.44 -12.92 -0.35
N ILE A 120 -0.54 -12.92 -1.67
CA ILE A 120 -0.42 -11.72 -2.50
C ILE A 120 -1.83 -11.23 -2.76
N ILE A 121 -2.16 -10.05 -2.22
CA ILE A 121 -3.50 -9.48 -2.23
C ILE A 121 -3.49 -8.08 -2.85
N PRO A 122 -4.62 -7.60 -3.39
CA PRO A 122 -4.77 -6.20 -3.78
C PRO A 122 -4.59 -5.27 -2.57
N ILE A 123 -4.10 -4.05 -2.78
CA ILE A 123 -3.96 -3.06 -1.71
C ILE A 123 -5.29 -2.80 -1.00
N SER A 124 -6.41 -2.80 -1.71
CA SER A 124 -7.74 -2.62 -1.12
C SER A 124 -8.10 -3.68 -0.06
N GLU A 125 -7.54 -4.89 -0.15
CA GLU A 125 -7.72 -5.94 0.86
C GLU A 125 -6.69 -5.84 2.00
N LEU A 126 -5.58 -5.12 1.77
CA LEU A 126 -4.53 -4.93 2.76
C LEU A 126 -4.85 -3.79 3.75
N LEU A 127 -5.61 -2.79 3.31
CA LEU A 127 -5.99 -1.65 4.14
C LEU A 127 -6.88 -2.08 5.31
N LEU A 128 -6.62 -1.51 6.48
CA LEU A 128 -7.41 -1.71 7.68
C LEU A 128 -8.69 -0.87 7.60
N GLU A 129 -9.81 -1.47 8.00
CA GLU A 129 -11.10 -0.79 8.13
C GLU A 129 -11.27 -0.15 9.51
N GLY A 130 -11.99 0.98 9.57
CA GLY A 130 -12.29 1.71 10.81
C GLY A 130 -11.29 2.82 11.12
N ASP A 131 -11.27 3.25 12.37
CA ASP A 131 -10.34 4.28 12.83
C ASP A 131 -8.92 3.73 12.81
N THR A 132 -8.00 4.44 12.16
CA THR A 132 -6.61 4.03 11.99
C THR A 132 -5.66 5.21 12.20
N TRP A 133 -4.42 4.90 12.53
CA TRP A 133 -3.32 5.87 12.52
C TRP A 133 -2.13 5.29 11.75
N ILE A 134 -1.28 6.17 11.24
CA ILE A 134 -0.09 5.79 10.49
C ILE A 134 1.13 6.15 11.33
N ASP A 135 2.06 5.21 11.49
CA ASP A 135 3.30 5.45 12.20
C ASP A 135 4.36 6.17 11.36
N HIS A 136 5.49 6.48 11.97
CA HIS A 136 6.62 7.13 11.28
C HIS A 136 7.25 6.29 10.16
N ALA A 137 6.98 4.99 10.11
CA ALA A 137 7.40 4.10 9.03
C ALA A 137 6.38 4.04 7.88
N GLY A 138 5.23 4.71 8.02
CA GLY A 138 4.16 4.69 7.03
C GLY A 138 3.24 3.47 7.14
N THR A 139 3.32 2.70 8.23
CA THR A 139 2.48 1.53 8.46
C THR A 139 1.18 1.94 9.13
N GLN A 140 0.06 1.43 8.62
CA GLN A 140 -1.25 1.64 9.18
C GLN A 140 -1.49 0.72 10.38
N HIS A 141 -2.06 1.26 11.45
CA HIS A 141 -2.44 0.56 12.68
C HIS A 141 -3.89 0.88 13.02
N LEU A 142 -4.64 -0.08 13.56
CA LEU A 142 -5.97 0.19 14.12
C LEU A 142 -5.83 1.19 15.28
N ALA A 143 -6.64 2.23 15.27
CA ALA A 143 -6.89 3.04 16.45
C ALA A 143 -7.77 2.17 17.36
N THR A 144 -7.17 1.75 18.47
CA THR A 144 -7.71 0.87 19.50
C THR A 144 -9.23 1.05 19.75
N PRO A 145 -9.94 -0.01 20.14
CA PRO A 145 -10.16 -0.14 21.58
C PRO A 145 -9.42 -1.36 22.11
N ALA A 146 -8.92 -1.25 23.34
CA ALA A 146 -8.27 -2.39 23.99
C ALA A 146 -9.27 -3.55 24.03
N PRO A 147 -8.83 -4.82 24.06
CA PRO A 147 -9.76 -5.91 24.34
C PRO A 147 -10.56 -5.56 25.60
N SER A 148 -11.88 -5.59 25.46
CA SER A 148 -12.82 -5.43 26.58
C SER A 148 -12.39 -6.36 27.71
N ALA A 149 -12.34 -5.82 28.93
CA ALA A 149 -12.00 -6.57 30.14
C ALA A 149 -12.97 -7.74 30.45
N ALA A 150 -14.02 -7.96 29.64
CA ALA A 150 -15.05 -8.97 29.87
C ALA A 150 -14.65 -10.41 29.47
N GLU A 151 -13.56 -10.64 28.74
CA GLU A 151 -13.14 -12.00 28.36
C GLU A 151 -12.09 -12.62 29.30
N LYS A 152 -11.62 -11.88 30.32
CA LYS A 152 -10.66 -12.41 31.30
C LYS A 152 -11.29 -12.94 32.60
N GLU A 153 -12.58 -12.74 32.82
CA GLU A 153 -13.25 -13.16 34.07
C GLU A 153 -13.87 -14.55 34.01
N THR A 154 -14.15 -15.11 32.83
CA THR A 154 -14.73 -16.46 32.72
C THR A 154 -13.72 -17.60 32.84
N ASP A 155 -12.41 -17.32 32.74
CA ASP A 155 -11.38 -18.36 32.72
C ASP A 155 -10.65 -18.53 34.07
N ILE A 156 -10.87 -17.62 35.03
CA ILE A 156 -10.29 -17.72 36.40
C ILE A 156 -11.24 -18.45 37.35
N GLU A 157 -12.57 -18.32 37.17
CA GLU A 157 -13.55 -18.97 38.05
C GLU A 157 -13.73 -20.46 37.73
N SER A 158 -13.44 -20.87 36.49
CA SER A 158 -13.49 -22.27 36.03
C SER A 158 -12.36 -23.15 36.60
N LYS A 159 -11.28 -22.56 37.14
CA LYS A 159 -10.12 -23.30 37.70
C LYS A 159 -10.11 -23.36 39.23
N LYS A 160 -11.13 -22.84 39.91
CA LYS A 160 -11.24 -22.88 41.39
C LYS A 160 -12.22 -23.92 41.94
N ILE A 161 -12.77 -24.79 41.08
CA ILE A 161 -13.72 -25.85 41.49
C ILE A 161 -13.11 -27.26 41.39
N GLU A 162 -11.87 -27.42 40.90
CA GLU A 162 -11.17 -28.72 40.87
C GLU A 162 -9.84 -28.70 41.66
N GLN A 163 -9.87 -28.36 42.95
CA GLN A 163 -8.92 -28.85 43.97
C GLN A 163 -9.61 -28.98 45.33
#